data_AF-A0A916PBU3-F1
#
_entry.id   AF-A0A916PBU3-F1
#
_cell.length_a   1.000
_cell.length_b   1.000
_cell.length_c   1.000
_cell.angle_alpha   90.00
_cell.angle_beta   90.00
_cell.angle_gamma   90.00
#
_symmetry.space_group_name_H-M   'P 1'
#
loop_
_entity.id
_entity.type
_entity.pdbx_description
1 polymer ?
#
loop_
_entity_poly.entity_id
_entity_poly.type
_entity_poly.pdbx_seq_one_letter_code
_entity_poly.pdbx_strand_id
1 'polypeptide(L)'
;KNSLQLQNEVRFPSTSEMASLGEKIRLNDQVKKDFHNIFINKNWELPSTISVPKLKNNPLYEIDGQWLMEESYRVEYLKNEYGLNVSQSDFNDILDFIQKNKISPSKYYSIIMMDGDNMGKWLKGEFNPKIKEVIDERISNFLSALNDKDLNFILCSKHPNSPSIHQSFSRRLSEFALEEVRKIVEEDHYGKLIYAGGDDVLAFLPLENVLECSYEIQKRFKEILSQKASMSAGIVIVYHKYPLYLALEEVRKAEKTAKDKFGKDAFCIKLIRHSGEVRETGGKWNLIEFIKDLICRFKNQEIPSRFPYELLEEIEKIKDDKILKTELKRIYLRKEKVNTKYLNEILKQFEDYRYDKIYFANMFLISKFMASERRL
;
A
#
# COMPACT_ATOMS: atom_id res chain seq x y z
N LYS A 1 38.54 -3.20 7.13
CA LYS A 1 37.22 -3.51 6.51
C LYS A 1 36.41 -4.56 7.30
N ASN A 2 37.03 -5.60 7.88
CA ASN A 2 36.32 -6.58 8.75
C ASN A 2 36.24 -6.22 10.25
N SER A 3 36.81 -5.09 10.68
CA SER A 3 36.83 -4.66 12.09
C SER A 3 35.71 -3.69 12.48
N LEU A 4 34.83 -3.31 11.54
CA LEU A 4 33.80 -2.29 11.76
C LEU A 4 32.35 -2.82 11.78
N GLN A 5 32.11 -4.14 11.64
CA GLN A 5 30.74 -4.70 11.55
C GLN A 5 29.80 -3.94 10.57
N LEU A 6 30.35 -3.23 9.58
CA LEU A 6 29.61 -2.34 8.68
C LEU A 6 28.97 -3.09 7.49
N GLN A 7 28.83 -4.41 7.58
CA GLN A 7 28.13 -5.24 6.61
C GLN A 7 27.42 -6.39 7.33
N ASN A 8 26.40 -6.07 8.13
CA ASN A 8 25.17 -6.82 7.86
C ASN A 8 24.78 -6.35 6.47
N GLU A 9 25.08 -7.15 5.44
CA GLU A 9 24.56 -6.88 4.09
C GLU A 9 23.10 -6.47 4.25
N VAL A 10 22.74 -5.27 3.77
CA VAL A 10 21.34 -4.87 3.74
C VAL A 10 20.68 -5.80 2.73
N ARG A 11 20.18 -6.92 3.24
CA ARG A 11 19.52 -7.94 2.43
C ARG A 11 18.08 -7.50 2.25
N PHE A 12 17.63 -7.59 1.00
CA PHE A 12 16.24 -7.33 0.65
C PHE A 12 15.56 -8.67 0.37
N PRO A 13 14.35 -8.88 0.91
CA PRO A 13 13.52 -10.01 0.51
C PRO A 13 13.23 -9.92 -0.99
N SER A 14 13.11 -11.07 -1.64
CA SER A 14 12.75 -11.13 -3.05
C SER A 14 11.30 -10.63 -3.26
N THR A 15 10.93 -10.35 -4.51
CA THR A 15 9.55 -10.03 -4.87
C THR A 15 8.62 -11.24 -4.69
N SER A 16 9.13 -12.46 -4.88
CA SER A 16 8.43 -13.72 -4.60
C SER A 16 8.14 -13.87 -3.11
N GLU A 17 9.13 -13.54 -2.26
CA GLU A 17 8.98 -13.49 -0.82
C GLU A 17 7.84 -12.55 -0.46
N MET A 18 7.92 -11.29 -0.90
CA MET A 18 6.90 -10.27 -0.67
C MET A 18 5.49 -10.71 -1.05
N ALA A 19 5.35 -11.39 -2.19
CA ALA A 19 4.06 -11.88 -2.65
C ALA A 19 3.50 -13.01 -1.78
N SER A 20 4.37 -13.89 -1.30
CA SER A 20 3.99 -15.07 -0.53
C SER A 20 3.75 -14.84 0.96
N LEU A 21 4.15 -13.67 1.49
CA LEU A 21 4.14 -13.38 2.94
C LEU A 21 2.79 -13.64 3.59
N GLY A 22 1.70 -13.27 2.92
CA GLY A 22 0.34 -13.49 3.42
C GLY A 22 0.08 -14.96 3.75
N GLU A 23 0.61 -15.89 2.94
CA GLU A 23 0.50 -17.34 3.18
C GLU A 23 1.37 -17.78 4.34
N LYS A 24 2.65 -17.36 4.36
CA LYS A 24 3.58 -17.67 5.45
C LYS A 24 3.07 -17.27 6.82
N ILE A 25 2.36 -16.15 6.91
CA ILE A 25 1.77 -15.67 8.16
C ILE A 25 0.62 -16.58 8.60
N ARG A 26 -0.20 -17.05 7.66
CA ARG A 26 -1.42 -17.82 7.91
C ARG A 26 -1.17 -19.30 8.20
N LEU A 27 -0.11 -19.89 7.65
CA LEU A 27 0.23 -21.28 7.92
C LEU A 27 0.39 -21.52 9.42
N ASN A 28 -0.10 -22.66 9.90
CA ASN A 28 0.11 -23.04 11.30
C ASN A 28 1.58 -23.39 11.56
N ASP A 29 2.02 -23.26 12.81
CA ASP A 29 3.44 -23.42 13.15
C ASP A 29 3.97 -24.84 12.96
N GLN A 30 3.10 -25.86 13.03
CA GLN A 30 3.50 -27.24 12.75
C GLN A 30 3.82 -27.42 11.26
N VAL A 31 2.93 -26.99 10.37
CA VAL A 31 3.10 -27.04 8.92
C VAL A 31 4.34 -26.25 8.49
N LYS A 32 4.60 -25.08 9.10
CA LYS A 32 5.82 -24.31 8.85
C LYS A 32 7.09 -25.11 9.20
N LYS A 33 7.12 -25.75 10.37
CA LYS A 33 8.27 -26.57 10.82
C LYS A 33 8.45 -27.81 9.96
N ASP A 34 7.36 -28.49 9.62
CA ASP A 34 7.39 -29.68 8.78
C ASP A 34 7.90 -29.34 7.38
N PHE A 35 7.41 -28.26 6.77
CA PHE A 35 7.90 -27.77 5.50
C PHE A 35 9.38 -27.39 5.56
N HIS A 36 9.79 -26.67 6.60
CA HIS A 36 11.19 -26.28 6.82
C HIS A 36 12.11 -27.50 6.83
N ASN A 37 11.75 -28.55 7.57
CA ASN A 37 12.53 -29.78 7.64
C ASN A 37 12.59 -30.50 6.29
N ILE A 38 11.46 -30.64 5.59
CA ILE A 38 11.41 -31.27 4.26
C ILE A 38 12.30 -30.51 3.28
N PHE A 39 12.23 -29.18 3.29
CA PHE A 39 12.97 -28.33 2.37
C PHE A 39 14.49 -28.34 2.64
N ILE A 40 14.91 -28.20 3.89
CA ILE A 40 16.34 -28.20 4.23
C ILE A 40 16.99 -29.57 3.97
N ASN A 41 16.25 -30.66 4.18
CA ASN A 41 16.74 -32.02 3.90
C ASN A 41 17.07 -32.25 2.42
N LYS A 42 16.61 -31.39 1.49
CA LYS A 42 17.02 -31.45 0.08
C LYS A 42 18.47 -31.09 -0.15
N ASN A 43 19.05 -30.30 0.76
CA ASN A 43 20.44 -29.86 0.70
C ASN A 43 20.82 -29.26 -0.68
N TRP A 44 19.88 -28.50 -1.27
CA TRP A 44 20.12 -27.78 -2.52
C TRP A 44 20.97 -26.54 -2.27
N GLU A 45 22.00 -26.33 -3.09
CA GLU A 45 22.81 -25.11 -3.06
C GLU A 45 22.01 -23.94 -3.67
N LEU A 46 21.31 -23.21 -2.80
CA LEU A 46 20.45 -22.09 -3.18
C LEU A 46 21.02 -20.75 -2.67
N PRO A 47 20.70 -19.61 -3.33
CA PRO A 47 21.06 -18.30 -2.84
C PRO A 47 20.49 -18.04 -1.44
N SER A 48 21.25 -17.35 -0.58
CA SER A 48 20.77 -16.98 0.75
C SER A 48 19.58 -16.03 0.64
N THR A 49 18.49 -16.34 1.34
CA THR A 49 17.28 -15.52 1.36
C THR A 49 16.91 -15.11 2.77
N ILE A 50 16.25 -13.97 2.91
CA ILE A 50 15.65 -13.53 4.17
C ILE A 50 14.24 -12.98 3.92
N SER A 51 13.39 -13.09 4.92
CA SER A 51 12.07 -12.49 4.94
C SER A 51 12.09 -11.09 5.55
N VAL A 52 10.90 -10.49 5.70
CA VAL A 52 10.71 -9.18 6.32
C VAL A 52 11.09 -9.19 7.80
N PRO A 53 11.51 -8.03 8.36
CA PRO A 53 11.96 -7.92 9.76
C PRO A 53 10.96 -8.50 10.76
N LYS A 54 9.66 -8.25 10.57
CA LYS A 54 8.59 -8.76 11.43
C LYS A 54 8.50 -10.29 11.51
N LEU A 55 9.02 -11.02 10.52
CA LEU A 55 9.00 -12.49 10.47
C LEU A 55 10.27 -13.15 11.04
N LYS A 56 11.18 -12.41 11.69
CA LYS A 56 12.47 -12.92 12.17
C LYS A 56 12.41 -14.23 12.98
N ASN A 57 11.33 -14.46 13.73
CA ASN A 57 11.16 -15.66 14.56
C ASN A 57 10.34 -16.78 13.89
N ASN A 58 9.99 -16.62 12.61
CA ASN A 58 9.18 -17.59 11.87
C ASN A 58 10.07 -18.74 11.33
N PRO A 59 9.66 -20.01 11.40
CA PRO A 59 10.42 -21.13 10.83
C PRO A 59 10.73 -20.98 9.33
N LEU A 60 9.92 -20.21 8.59
CA LEU A 60 10.10 -19.94 7.17
C LEU A 60 10.85 -18.62 6.88
N TYR A 61 11.52 -18.04 7.88
CA TYR A 61 12.22 -16.75 7.74
C TYR A 61 13.33 -16.77 6.67
N GLU A 62 14.07 -17.88 6.58
CA GLU A 62 15.21 -18.02 5.67
C GLU A 62 14.88 -18.76 4.37
N ILE A 63 13.64 -19.23 4.21
CA ILE A 63 13.19 -19.95 3.01
C ILE A 63 12.41 -18.98 2.14
N ASP A 64 12.87 -18.70 0.92
CA ASP A 64 12.15 -17.81 0.01
C ASP A 64 10.73 -18.29 -0.31
N GLY A 65 9.81 -17.33 -0.39
CA GLY A 65 8.41 -17.50 -0.75
C GLY A 65 8.13 -18.27 -2.04
N GLN A 66 9.04 -18.20 -3.02
CA GLN A 66 8.90 -18.97 -4.26
C GLN A 66 8.79 -20.47 -4.01
N TRP A 67 9.39 -20.99 -2.93
CA TRP A 67 9.39 -22.41 -2.62
C TRP A 67 8.04 -22.90 -2.10
N LEU A 68 7.12 -21.99 -1.77
CA LEU A 68 5.73 -22.32 -1.47
C LEU A 68 4.85 -22.35 -2.74
N MET A 69 5.41 -22.03 -3.91
CA MET A 69 4.69 -22.01 -5.18
C MET A 69 4.95 -23.30 -5.97
N GLU A 70 3.88 -24.02 -6.34
CA GLU A 70 3.99 -25.26 -7.12
C GLU A 70 4.76 -25.07 -8.44
N GLU A 71 4.61 -23.91 -9.09
CA GLU A 71 5.25 -23.59 -10.38
C GLU A 71 6.78 -23.45 -10.33
N SER A 72 7.36 -23.33 -9.13
CA SER A 72 8.81 -23.32 -8.91
C SER A 72 9.42 -24.71 -9.07
N TYR A 73 8.63 -25.77 -8.91
CA TYR A 73 9.08 -27.15 -8.97
C TYR A 73 8.98 -27.72 -10.39
N ARG A 74 9.84 -27.21 -11.27
CA ARG A 74 10.01 -27.71 -12.64
C ARG A 74 11.47 -27.99 -12.89
N VAL A 75 11.79 -29.19 -13.38
CA VAL A 75 13.17 -29.63 -13.65
C VAL A 75 13.93 -28.62 -14.50
N GLU A 76 13.31 -28.16 -15.59
CA GLU A 76 13.91 -27.15 -16.49
C GLU A 76 14.16 -25.81 -15.78
N TYR A 77 13.24 -25.37 -14.91
CA TYR A 77 13.38 -24.11 -14.18
C TYR A 77 14.51 -24.18 -13.16
N LEU A 78 14.57 -25.24 -12.35
CA LEU A 78 15.61 -25.44 -11.34
C LEU A 78 17.00 -25.54 -11.97
N LYS A 79 17.09 -26.18 -13.14
CA LYS A 79 18.34 -26.26 -13.90
C LYS A 79 18.75 -24.91 -14.49
N ASN A 80 17.82 -24.18 -15.11
CA ASN A 80 18.14 -22.94 -15.82
C ASN A 80 18.43 -21.76 -14.86
N GLU A 81 17.67 -21.64 -13.77
CA GLU A 81 17.79 -20.51 -12.84
C GLU A 81 18.84 -20.76 -11.74
N TYR A 82 18.94 -22.00 -11.26
CA TYR A 82 19.76 -22.35 -10.09
C TYR A 82 20.89 -23.33 -10.39
N GLY A 83 21.01 -23.84 -11.63
CA GLY A 83 22.03 -24.82 -11.98
C GLY A 83 21.85 -26.20 -11.33
N LEU A 84 20.67 -26.48 -10.75
CA LEU A 84 20.40 -27.72 -10.02
C LEU A 84 20.09 -28.86 -11.00
N ASN A 85 20.88 -29.94 -10.93
CA ASN A 85 20.61 -31.18 -11.67
C ASN A 85 19.72 -32.10 -10.83
N VAL A 86 18.41 -31.91 -10.95
CA VAL A 86 17.39 -32.68 -10.22
C VAL A 86 16.45 -33.42 -11.17
N SER A 87 15.82 -34.45 -10.64
CA SER A 87 14.74 -35.23 -11.24
C SER A 87 13.40 -34.89 -10.58
N GLN A 88 12.30 -35.28 -11.21
CA GLN A 88 10.95 -35.06 -10.66
C GLN A 88 10.77 -35.70 -9.28
N SER A 89 11.38 -36.87 -9.04
CA SER A 89 11.33 -37.56 -7.74
C SER A 89 11.97 -36.77 -6.59
N ASP A 90 12.89 -35.84 -6.89
CA ASP A 90 13.63 -35.12 -5.85
C ASP A 90 12.77 -34.07 -5.12
N PHE A 91 11.62 -33.70 -5.68
CA PHE A 91 10.71 -32.68 -5.10
C PHE A 91 9.24 -33.09 -5.07
N ASN A 92 8.92 -34.35 -5.38
CA ASN A 92 7.54 -34.85 -5.31
C ASN A 92 6.97 -34.79 -3.89
N ASP A 93 7.77 -35.08 -2.87
CA ASP A 93 7.37 -34.96 -1.47
C ASP A 93 7.01 -33.52 -1.07
N ILE A 94 7.71 -32.53 -1.63
CA ILE A 94 7.38 -31.12 -1.43
C ILE A 94 6.06 -30.77 -2.12
N LEU A 95 5.88 -31.20 -3.38
CA LEU A 95 4.62 -30.98 -4.10
C LEU A 95 3.43 -31.64 -3.39
N ASP A 96 3.59 -32.89 -2.96
CA ASP A 96 2.59 -33.62 -2.18
C ASP A 96 2.27 -32.88 -0.88
N PHE A 97 3.29 -32.33 -0.21
CA PHE A 97 3.10 -31.53 1.01
C PHE A 97 2.32 -30.25 0.75
N ILE A 98 2.67 -29.50 -0.30
CA ILE A 98 1.99 -28.26 -0.70
C ILE A 98 0.52 -28.53 -1.02
N GLN A 99 0.25 -29.56 -1.83
CA GLN A 99 -1.11 -29.94 -2.22
C GLN A 99 -1.93 -30.45 -1.03
N LYS A 100 -1.35 -31.32 -0.20
CA LYS A 100 -2.01 -31.87 1.00
C LYS A 100 -2.42 -30.77 1.99
N ASN A 101 -1.57 -29.77 2.16
CA ASN A 101 -1.82 -28.63 3.06
C ASN A 101 -2.54 -27.47 2.38
N LYS A 102 -2.88 -27.59 1.09
CA LYS A 102 -3.54 -26.56 0.27
C LYS A 102 -2.81 -25.21 0.28
N ILE A 103 -1.47 -25.25 0.30
CA ILE A 103 -0.62 -24.06 0.33
C ILE A 103 -0.71 -23.39 -1.04
N SER A 104 -1.22 -22.17 -1.09
CA SER A 104 -1.43 -21.44 -2.35
C SER A 104 -1.16 -19.94 -2.15
N PRO A 105 0.12 -19.54 -2.06
CA PRO A 105 0.47 -18.14 -1.83
C PRO A 105 -0.01 -17.22 -2.96
N SER A 106 -0.28 -15.96 -2.60
CA SER A 106 -0.44 -14.89 -3.58
C SER A 106 0.83 -14.78 -4.42
N LYS A 107 0.63 -14.48 -5.71
CA LYS A 107 1.73 -14.26 -6.66
C LYS A 107 1.96 -12.79 -6.95
N TYR A 108 1.23 -11.93 -6.26
CA TYR A 108 1.30 -10.49 -6.37
C TYR A 108 1.89 -9.92 -5.10
N TYR A 109 2.68 -8.87 -5.24
CA TYR A 109 3.11 -8.01 -4.16
C TYR A 109 2.72 -6.58 -4.48
N SER A 110 2.98 -5.67 -3.53
CA SER A 110 2.71 -4.26 -3.73
C SER A 110 3.93 -3.39 -3.47
N ILE A 111 4.03 -2.31 -4.24
CA ILE A 111 4.98 -1.23 -4.05
C ILE A 111 4.18 0.02 -3.69
N ILE A 112 4.57 0.68 -2.62
CA ILE A 112 4.05 1.99 -2.24
C ILE A 112 5.14 3.04 -2.43
N MET A 113 4.77 4.14 -3.07
CA MET A 113 5.56 5.37 -3.10
C MET A 113 4.70 6.53 -2.58
N MET A 114 5.19 7.27 -1.60
CA MET A 114 4.51 8.44 -1.03
C MET A 114 5.43 9.64 -1.05
N ASP A 115 4.86 10.83 -1.19
CA ASP A 115 5.59 12.10 -1.22
C ASP A 115 4.74 13.20 -0.56
N GLY A 116 5.41 14.13 0.13
CA GLY A 116 4.81 15.24 0.86
C GLY A 116 4.22 16.31 -0.06
N ASP A 117 2.93 16.60 0.13
CA ASP A 117 2.26 17.61 -0.67
C ASP A 117 2.67 19.04 -0.28
N ASN A 118 3.05 19.80 -1.30
CA ASN A 118 3.35 21.23 -1.17
C ASN A 118 4.54 21.53 -0.24
N MET A 119 5.53 20.63 -0.14
CA MET A 119 6.72 20.88 0.70
C MET A 119 7.43 22.20 0.37
N GLY A 120 7.48 22.60 -0.90
CA GLY A 120 8.01 23.93 -1.28
C GLY A 120 7.24 25.11 -0.66
N LYS A 121 5.92 24.99 -0.45
CA LYS A 121 5.11 26.02 0.22
C LYS A 121 5.30 26.01 1.73
N TRP A 122 5.49 24.81 2.33
CA TRP A 122 5.89 24.67 3.73
C TRP A 122 7.21 25.37 4.00
N LEU A 123 8.23 25.10 3.17
CA LEU A 123 9.55 25.72 3.28
C LEU A 123 9.55 27.23 3.03
N LYS A 124 8.56 27.76 2.29
CA LYS A 124 8.36 29.22 2.14
C LYS A 124 7.62 29.87 3.31
N GLY A 125 7.10 29.09 4.25
CA GLY A 125 6.30 29.58 5.37
C GLY A 125 4.86 29.94 5.01
N GLU A 126 4.35 29.49 3.85
CA GLU A 126 2.95 29.75 3.47
C GLU A 126 1.95 29.06 4.43
N PHE A 127 2.38 28.04 5.17
CA PHE A 127 1.55 27.34 6.15
C PHE A 127 1.88 27.68 7.59
N ASN A 128 2.79 28.65 7.82
CA ASN A 128 3.18 29.05 9.16
C ASN A 128 1.97 29.55 9.97
N PRO A 129 1.96 29.29 11.30
CA PRO A 129 0.96 29.84 12.19
C PRO A 129 1.00 31.37 12.16
N LYS A 130 -0.09 32.00 12.60
CA LYS A 130 -0.11 33.47 12.75
C LYS A 130 0.81 33.88 13.89
N ILE A 131 1.36 35.09 13.84
CA ILE A 131 2.28 35.59 14.89
C ILE A 131 1.63 35.51 16.28
N LYS A 132 0.34 35.89 16.37
CA LYS A 132 -0.43 35.81 17.63
C LYS A 132 -0.62 34.40 18.20
N GLU A 133 -0.43 33.36 17.40
CA GLU A 133 -0.54 31.94 17.80
C GLU A 133 0.79 31.39 18.34
N VAL A 134 1.90 32.10 18.13
CA VAL A 134 3.25 31.67 18.52
C VAL A 134 3.73 32.39 19.78
N ILE A 135 3.32 33.64 19.98
CA ILE A 135 3.67 34.43 21.16
C ILE A 135 2.84 34.02 22.39
N ASP A 136 3.39 34.24 23.59
CA ASP A 136 2.71 33.97 24.86
C ASP A 136 1.35 34.69 24.90
N GLU A 137 0.33 34.00 25.41
CA GLU A 137 -1.05 34.49 25.44
C GLU A 137 -1.19 35.84 26.14
N ARG A 138 -0.41 36.09 27.21
CA ARG A 138 -0.45 37.38 27.94
C ARG A 138 0.06 38.51 27.06
N ILE A 139 1.11 38.27 26.29
CA ILE A 139 1.67 39.25 25.36
C ILE A 139 0.68 39.48 24.21
N SER A 140 0.10 38.41 23.66
CA SER A 140 -0.92 38.49 22.61
C SER A 140 -2.12 39.34 23.04
N ASN A 141 -2.63 39.12 24.25
CA ASN A 141 -3.75 39.86 24.82
C ASN A 141 -3.38 41.33 25.10
N PHE A 142 -2.19 41.58 25.66
CA PHE A 142 -1.69 42.94 25.88
C PHE A 142 -1.58 43.73 24.57
N LEU A 143 -0.93 43.14 23.56
CA LEU A 143 -0.74 43.78 22.26
C LEU A 143 -2.06 44.01 21.53
N SER A 144 -3.01 43.06 21.64
CA SER A 144 -4.35 43.22 21.06
C SER A 144 -5.14 44.34 21.74
N ALA A 145 -4.97 44.52 23.05
CA ALA A 145 -5.63 45.57 23.83
C ALA A 145 -5.15 46.99 23.49
N LEU A 146 -3.98 47.15 22.86
CA LEU A 146 -3.48 48.45 22.39
C LEU A 146 -4.33 49.02 21.24
N ASN A 147 -5.21 48.22 20.62
CA ASN A 147 -6.13 48.63 19.54
C ASN A 147 -5.46 49.35 18.35
N ASP A 148 -4.16 49.11 18.16
CA ASP A 148 -3.39 49.64 17.04
C ASP A 148 -3.65 48.78 15.79
N LYS A 149 -3.93 49.45 14.66
CA LYS A 149 -4.30 48.77 13.41
C LYS A 149 -3.13 48.01 12.80
N ASP A 150 -1.93 48.57 12.85
CA ASP A 150 -0.73 47.97 12.25
C ASP A 150 -0.26 46.78 13.08
N LEU A 151 -0.32 46.88 14.42
CA LEU A 151 -0.05 45.76 15.32
C LEU A 151 -1.05 44.62 15.11
N ASN A 152 -2.35 44.91 15.01
CA ASN A 152 -3.36 43.90 14.73
C ASN A 152 -3.14 43.20 13.38
N PHE A 153 -2.70 43.95 12.37
CA PHE A 153 -2.33 43.38 11.07
C PHE A 153 -1.13 42.44 11.18
N ILE A 154 -0.06 42.84 11.88
CA ILE A 154 1.13 42.00 12.11
C ILE A 154 0.75 40.73 12.88
N LEU A 155 0.01 40.86 13.99
CA LEU A 155 -0.43 39.74 14.81
C LEU A 155 -1.25 38.70 14.02
N CYS A 156 -2.06 39.16 13.08
CA CYS A 156 -2.87 38.30 12.22
C CYS A 156 -2.14 37.78 10.98
N SER A 157 -0.94 38.28 10.69
CA SER A 157 -0.09 37.82 9.59
C SER A 157 0.59 36.50 9.92
N LYS A 158 0.94 35.73 8.88
CA LYS A 158 1.70 34.48 9.04
C LYS A 158 3.09 34.79 9.57
N HIS A 159 3.57 33.96 10.48
CA HIS A 159 4.93 34.10 10.99
C HIS A 159 5.92 33.98 9.81
N PRO A 160 6.85 34.93 9.63
CA PRO A 160 7.85 34.86 8.57
C PRO A 160 8.70 33.60 8.73
N ASN A 161 9.19 33.04 7.63
CA ASN A 161 10.05 31.87 7.75
C ASN A 161 11.38 32.26 8.41
N SER A 162 11.72 31.61 9.51
CA SER A 162 12.98 31.81 10.23
C SER A 162 13.81 30.53 10.22
N PRO A 163 15.15 30.62 10.37
CA PRO A 163 16.00 29.43 10.48
C PRO A 163 15.54 28.46 11.57
N SER A 164 15.01 28.97 12.69
CA SER A 164 14.49 28.15 13.80
C SER A 164 13.22 27.38 13.42
N ILE A 165 12.27 28.01 12.71
CA ILE A 165 11.07 27.31 12.20
C ILE A 165 11.47 26.26 11.18
N HIS A 166 12.37 26.60 10.26
CA HIS A 166 12.88 25.67 9.27
C HIS A 166 13.56 24.46 9.93
N GLN A 167 14.42 24.70 10.92
CA GLN A 167 15.10 23.63 11.67
C GLN A 167 14.10 22.73 12.40
N SER A 168 13.08 23.32 13.05
CA SER A 168 12.04 22.56 13.74
C SER A 168 11.22 21.70 12.77
N PHE A 169 10.86 22.25 11.61
CA PHE A 169 10.14 21.52 10.57
C PHE A 169 10.98 20.37 10.00
N SER A 170 12.23 20.62 9.63
CA SER A 170 13.16 19.57 9.15
C SER A 170 13.37 18.48 10.19
N ARG A 171 13.47 18.82 11.48
CA ARG A 171 13.59 17.83 12.56
C ARG A 171 12.37 16.91 12.63
N ARG A 172 11.15 17.45 12.54
CA ARG A 172 9.92 16.65 12.54
C ARG A 172 9.82 15.71 11.33
N LEU A 173 10.28 16.17 10.16
CA LEU A 173 10.37 15.30 8.96
C LEU A 173 11.34 14.15 9.18
N SER A 174 12.51 14.41 9.76
CA SER A 174 13.47 13.37 10.10
C SER A 174 12.92 12.38 11.14
N GLU A 175 12.25 12.86 12.19
CA GLU A 175 11.59 12.03 13.20
C GLU A 175 10.52 11.13 12.55
N PHE A 176 9.66 11.68 11.69
CA PHE A 176 8.69 10.92 10.93
C PHE A 176 9.35 9.82 10.07
N ALA A 177 10.36 10.17 9.27
CA ALA A 177 11.00 9.23 8.34
C ALA A 177 11.77 8.11 9.06
N LEU A 178 12.51 8.44 10.12
CA LEU A 178 13.41 7.50 10.78
C LEU A 178 12.71 6.62 11.82
N GLU A 179 11.75 7.19 12.55
CA GLU A 179 11.11 6.50 13.66
C GLU A 179 9.75 5.93 13.24
N GLU A 180 8.88 6.76 12.68
CA GLU A 180 7.49 6.33 12.42
C GLU A 180 7.34 5.48 11.16
N VAL A 181 7.89 5.91 10.02
CA VAL A 181 7.71 5.17 8.77
C VAL A 181 8.30 3.77 8.89
N ARG A 182 9.49 3.65 9.50
CA ARG A 182 10.13 2.35 9.72
C ARG A 182 9.30 1.47 10.65
N LYS A 183 8.84 2.01 11.77
CA LYS A 183 7.99 1.29 12.72
C LYS A 183 6.71 0.80 12.06
N ILE A 184 5.99 1.67 11.37
CA ILE A 184 4.75 1.31 10.68
C ILE A 184 5.02 0.19 9.66
N VAL A 185 6.01 0.37 8.78
CA VAL A 185 6.25 -0.59 7.68
C VAL A 185 6.84 -1.92 8.16
N GLU A 186 7.84 -1.90 9.04
CA GLU A 186 8.65 -3.08 9.40
C GLU A 186 8.23 -3.74 10.73
N GLU A 187 7.55 -3.03 11.64
CA GLU A 187 7.13 -3.54 12.96
C GLU A 187 5.61 -3.72 13.06
N ASP A 188 4.81 -2.77 12.59
CA ASP A 188 3.34 -2.84 12.64
C ASP A 188 2.77 -3.62 11.45
N HIS A 189 3.45 -3.57 10.31
CA HIS A 189 3.11 -4.33 9.10
C HIS A 189 4.21 -5.32 8.71
N TYR A 190 3.91 -6.18 7.73
CA TYR A 190 4.84 -7.15 7.17
C TYR A 190 5.54 -6.59 5.93
N GLY A 191 5.90 -5.31 5.95
CA GLY A 191 6.57 -4.64 4.85
C GLY A 191 8.09 -4.64 4.96
N LYS A 192 8.72 -4.16 3.90
CA LYS A 192 10.14 -3.78 3.90
C LYS A 192 10.27 -2.35 3.42
N LEU A 193 10.85 -1.50 4.26
CA LEU A 193 11.17 -0.12 3.90
C LEU A 193 12.42 -0.11 3.01
N ILE A 194 12.33 0.52 1.84
CA ILE A 194 13.45 0.68 0.90
C ILE A 194 14.09 2.06 1.08
N TYR A 195 13.26 3.09 1.19
CA TYR A 195 13.69 4.47 1.33
C TYR A 195 12.69 5.28 2.17
N ALA A 196 13.22 6.12 3.06
CA ALA A 196 12.47 7.15 3.78
C ALA A 196 13.35 8.42 3.88
N GLY A 197 12.95 9.46 3.16
CA GLY A 197 13.76 10.66 2.89
C GLY A 197 13.17 11.94 3.48
N GLY A 198 12.62 11.91 4.69
CA GLY A 198 11.81 13.01 5.23
C GLY A 198 10.36 12.81 4.83
N ASP A 199 9.92 13.41 3.73
CA ASP A 199 8.55 13.28 3.22
C ASP A 199 8.36 12.24 2.12
N ASP A 200 9.45 11.74 1.54
CA ASP A 200 9.40 10.69 0.52
C ASP A 200 9.54 9.29 1.13
N VAL A 201 8.67 8.37 0.75
CA VAL A 201 8.64 6.98 1.23
C VAL A 201 8.56 6.01 0.07
N LEU A 202 9.38 4.95 0.09
CA LEU A 202 9.28 3.80 -0.81
C LEU A 202 9.36 2.51 0.02
N ALA A 203 8.33 1.67 -0.07
CA ALA A 203 8.29 0.39 0.64
C ALA A 203 7.64 -0.70 -0.22
N PHE A 204 8.02 -1.95 0.04
CA PHE A 204 7.38 -3.14 -0.52
C PHE A 204 6.55 -3.83 0.55
N LEU A 205 5.33 -4.22 0.20
CA LEU A 205 4.40 -4.84 1.13
C LEU A 205 3.63 -6.00 0.46
N PRO A 206 3.17 -6.97 1.26
CA PRO A 206 2.14 -7.91 0.83
C PRO A 206 0.80 -7.20 0.60
N LEU A 207 -0.06 -7.78 -0.24
CA LEU A 207 -1.37 -7.20 -0.60
C LEU A 207 -2.28 -6.99 0.61
N GLU A 208 -2.12 -7.79 1.64
CA GLU A 208 -2.88 -7.77 2.88
C GLU A 208 -2.70 -6.44 3.63
N ASN A 209 -1.49 -5.91 3.66
CA ASN A 209 -1.08 -4.80 4.51
C ASN A 209 -1.06 -3.45 3.81
N VAL A 210 -0.97 -3.42 2.48
CA VAL A 210 -0.66 -2.19 1.74
C VAL A 210 -1.63 -1.03 1.98
N LEU A 211 -2.94 -1.30 2.03
CA LEU A 211 -3.94 -0.25 2.21
C LEU A 211 -3.88 0.34 3.62
N GLU A 212 -3.82 -0.51 4.65
CA GLU A 212 -3.74 -0.05 6.04
C GLU A 212 -2.45 0.72 6.28
N CYS A 213 -1.32 0.15 5.88
CA CYS A 213 0.00 0.76 6.03
C CYS A 213 0.06 2.14 5.35
N SER A 214 -0.44 2.25 4.11
CA SER A 214 -0.47 3.54 3.39
C SER A 214 -1.28 4.62 4.12
N TYR A 215 -2.42 4.22 4.68
CA TYR A 215 -3.31 5.14 5.39
C TYR A 215 -2.74 5.56 6.75
N GLU A 216 -2.12 4.63 7.48
CA GLU A 216 -1.44 4.92 8.74
C GLU A 216 -0.25 5.87 8.56
N ILE A 217 0.58 5.67 7.53
CA ILE A 217 1.70 6.58 7.20
C ILE A 217 1.17 7.99 6.99
N GLN A 218 0.12 8.15 6.18
CA GLN A 218 -0.47 9.47 5.91
C GLN A 218 -1.05 10.10 7.19
N LYS A 219 -1.77 9.32 8.00
CA LYS A 219 -2.34 9.80 9.25
C LYS A 219 -1.23 10.28 10.18
N ARG A 220 -0.14 9.51 10.31
CA ARG A 220 0.99 9.82 11.17
C ARG A 220 1.75 11.06 10.68
N PHE A 221 1.88 11.26 9.38
CA PHE A 221 2.44 12.47 8.78
C PHE A 221 1.68 13.73 9.21
N LYS A 222 0.34 13.69 9.19
CA LYS A 222 -0.52 14.78 9.68
C LYS A 222 -0.36 15.05 11.17
N GLU A 223 -0.24 14.00 11.97
CA GLU A 223 -0.08 14.11 13.42
C GLU A 223 1.26 14.75 13.82
N ILE A 224 2.36 14.36 13.17
CA ILE A 224 3.70 14.86 13.51
C ILE A 224 3.93 16.28 13.00
N LEU A 225 3.55 16.55 11.75
CA LEU A 225 3.80 17.86 11.15
C LEU A 225 2.69 18.84 11.52
N SER A 226 1.51 18.63 10.95
CA SER A 226 0.34 19.50 11.12
C SER A 226 -0.86 18.87 10.41
N GLN A 227 -2.08 19.19 10.87
CA GLN A 227 -3.32 18.82 10.19
C GLN A 227 -3.44 19.40 8.76
N LYS A 228 -2.65 20.42 8.43
CA LYS A 228 -2.56 20.98 7.07
C LYS A 228 -1.57 20.25 6.16
N ALA A 229 -0.69 19.41 6.73
CA ALA A 229 0.24 18.61 5.96
C ALA A 229 -0.53 17.44 5.34
N SER A 230 -0.06 16.95 4.20
CA SER A 230 -0.62 15.75 3.57
C SER A 230 0.44 15.08 2.72
N MET A 231 0.28 13.80 2.48
CA MET A 231 1.01 13.04 1.46
C MET A 231 0.06 12.57 0.36
N SER A 232 0.63 12.45 -0.83
CA SER A 232 0.04 11.71 -1.95
C SER A 232 0.75 10.38 -2.13
N ALA A 233 0.01 9.33 -2.55
CA ALA A 233 0.56 7.98 -2.66
C ALA A 233 0.23 7.32 -4.01
N GLY A 234 1.25 6.69 -4.60
CA GLY A 234 1.11 5.68 -5.64
C GLY A 234 1.23 4.29 -5.02
N ILE A 235 0.27 3.40 -5.32
CA ILE A 235 0.27 2.01 -4.89
C ILE A 235 0.18 1.14 -6.14
N VAL A 236 1.17 0.29 -6.38
CA VAL A 236 1.17 -0.65 -7.50
C VAL A 236 1.08 -2.07 -6.99
N ILE A 237 0.09 -2.82 -7.45
CA ILE A 237 -0.07 -4.26 -7.21
C ILE A 237 0.39 -4.98 -8.48
N VAL A 238 1.38 -5.85 -8.36
CA VAL A 238 2.07 -6.43 -9.53
C VAL A 238 2.53 -7.85 -9.28
N TYR A 239 2.56 -8.66 -10.34
CA TYR A 239 3.05 -10.04 -10.31
C TYR A 239 4.54 -10.07 -9.95
N HIS A 240 4.96 -11.02 -9.10
CA HIS A 240 6.31 -11.09 -8.55
C HIS A 240 7.43 -11.21 -9.59
N LYS A 241 7.18 -11.74 -10.79
CA LYS A 241 8.16 -11.81 -11.90
C LYS A 241 8.10 -10.63 -12.87
N TYR A 242 7.25 -9.64 -12.61
CA TYR A 242 7.23 -8.43 -13.43
C TYR A 242 8.54 -7.67 -13.25
N PRO A 243 9.17 -7.14 -14.33
CA PRO A 243 10.44 -6.45 -14.22
C PRO A 243 10.37 -5.30 -13.20
N LEU A 244 11.23 -5.35 -12.17
CA LEU A 244 11.17 -4.43 -11.04
C LEU A 244 11.32 -2.97 -11.46
N TYR A 245 12.16 -2.68 -12.46
CA TYR A 245 12.34 -1.32 -12.96
C TYR A 245 11.04 -0.74 -13.54
N LEU A 246 10.28 -1.56 -14.29
CA LEU A 246 8.96 -1.15 -14.80
C LEU A 246 7.98 -0.96 -13.65
N ALA A 247 8.01 -1.81 -12.61
CA ALA A 247 7.13 -1.64 -11.46
C ALA A 247 7.39 -0.31 -10.74
N LEU A 248 8.67 0.08 -10.62
CA LEU A 248 9.07 1.36 -10.03
C LEU A 248 8.68 2.56 -10.91
N GLU A 249 8.71 2.42 -12.24
CA GLU A 249 8.16 3.47 -13.12
C GLU A 249 6.65 3.61 -12.96
N GLU A 250 5.94 2.49 -12.87
CA GLU A 250 4.48 2.50 -12.70
C GLU A 250 4.05 3.07 -11.36
N VAL A 251 4.81 2.87 -10.27
CA VAL A 251 4.47 3.45 -8.96
C VAL A 251 4.68 4.96 -8.94
N ARG A 252 5.73 5.46 -9.61
CA ARG A 252 5.94 6.89 -9.82
C ARG A 252 4.82 7.53 -10.63
N LYS A 253 4.36 6.85 -11.69
CA LYS A 253 3.21 7.31 -12.49
C LYS A 253 1.94 7.36 -11.64
N ALA A 254 1.69 6.33 -10.81
CA ALA A 254 0.53 6.31 -9.92
C ALA A 254 0.58 7.43 -8.86
N GLU A 255 1.74 7.67 -8.26
CA GLU A 255 1.95 8.78 -7.30
C GLU A 255 1.65 10.13 -7.95
N LYS A 256 2.16 10.35 -9.17
CA LYS A 256 1.83 11.53 -9.96
C LYS A 256 0.33 11.62 -10.28
N THR A 257 -0.33 10.51 -10.66
CA THR A 257 -1.79 10.47 -10.84
C THR A 257 -2.52 10.91 -9.57
N ALA A 258 -2.06 10.51 -8.39
CA ALA A 258 -2.65 10.92 -7.11
C ALA A 258 -2.58 12.44 -6.91
N LYS A 259 -1.43 13.06 -7.20
CA LYS A 259 -1.25 14.52 -7.13
C LYS A 259 -2.09 15.26 -8.17
N ASP A 260 -1.98 14.85 -9.43
CA ASP A 260 -2.50 15.61 -10.57
C ASP A 260 -3.99 15.40 -10.80
N LYS A 261 -4.47 14.14 -10.75
CA LYS A 261 -5.89 13.81 -11.04
C LYS A 261 -6.76 13.78 -9.80
N PHE A 262 -6.23 13.28 -8.67
CA PHE A 262 -7.00 13.17 -7.43
C PHE A 262 -6.80 14.38 -6.48
N GLY A 263 -5.95 15.33 -6.87
CA GLY A 263 -5.85 16.66 -6.31
C GLY A 263 -5.13 16.71 -4.97
N LYS A 264 -3.99 16.00 -4.86
CA LYS A 264 -3.16 15.86 -3.65
C LYS A 264 -3.92 15.29 -2.44
N ASP A 265 -3.28 15.03 -1.30
CA ASP A 265 -3.91 14.39 -0.14
C ASP A 265 -4.76 13.17 -0.55
N ALA A 266 -4.18 12.35 -1.44
CA ALA A 266 -4.88 11.35 -2.21
C ALA A 266 -3.99 10.16 -2.50
N PHE A 267 -4.61 9.05 -2.89
CA PHE A 267 -3.91 7.86 -3.32
C PHE A 267 -4.38 7.43 -4.71
N CYS A 268 -3.53 6.67 -5.40
CA CYS A 268 -3.83 6.00 -6.64
C CYS A 268 -3.34 4.55 -6.57
N ILE A 269 -4.23 3.60 -6.81
CA ILE A 269 -3.92 2.16 -6.89
C ILE A 269 -3.91 1.74 -8.35
N LYS A 270 -2.84 1.08 -8.75
CA LYS A 270 -2.68 0.49 -10.08
C LYS A 270 -2.46 -1.01 -9.95
N LEU A 271 -3.32 -1.79 -10.59
CA LEU A 271 -3.21 -3.24 -10.69
C LEU A 271 -2.66 -3.61 -12.06
N ILE A 272 -1.56 -4.36 -12.08
CA ILE A 272 -0.95 -4.91 -13.30
C ILE A 272 -1.03 -6.43 -13.19
N ARG A 273 -1.94 -7.04 -13.95
CA ARG A 273 -2.10 -8.50 -13.97
C ARG A 273 -0.99 -9.18 -14.76
N HIS A 274 -0.78 -10.46 -14.47
CA HIS A 274 0.15 -11.30 -15.24
C HIS A 274 -0.17 -11.33 -16.75
N SER A 275 -1.45 -11.18 -17.13
CA SER A 275 -1.89 -11.07 -18.53
C SER A 275 -1.50 -9.76 -19.22
N GLY A 276 -0.92 -8.79 -18.51
CA GLY A 276 -0.65 -7.44 -18.98
C GLY A 276 -1.83 -6.48 -18.85
N GLU A 277 -3.00 -6.95 -18.38
CA GLU A 277 -4.14 -6.07 -18.13
C GLU A 277 -3.85 -5.09 -16.98
N VAL A 278 -4.07 -3.80 -17.26
CA VAL A 278 -3.83 -2.71 -16.31
C VAL A 278 -5.15 -2.08 -15.90
N ARG A 279 -5.36 -1.90 -14.59
CA ARG A 279 -6.46 -1.12 -14.02
C ARG A 279 -5.94 -0.08 -13.05
N GLU A 280 -6.61 1.06 -12.98
CA GLU A 280 -6.28 2.17 -12.09
C GLU A 280 -7.53 2.63 -11.36
N THR A 281 -7.41 2.98 -10.08
CA THR A 281 -8.44 3.61 -9.24
C THR A 281 -7.77 4.53 -8.22
N GLY A 282 -8.52 5.42 -7.58
CA GLY A 282 -7.96 6.28 -6.54
C GLY A 282 -8.94 7.33 -6.05
N GLY A 283 -8.42 8.24 -5.23
CA GLY A 283 -9.17 9.35 -4.66
C GLY A 283 -8.63 9.76 -3.31
N LYS A 284 -9.46 10.44 -2.51
CA LYS A 284 -9.09 10.90 -1.17
C LYS A 284 -8.98 9.73 -0.18
N TRP A 285 -8.11 9.89 0.82
CA TRP A 285 -7.77 8.85 1.81
C TRP A 285 -8.98 8.25 2.56
N ASN A 286 -10.09 8.99 2.71
CA ASN A 286 -11.33 8.46 3.30
C ASN A 286 -11.96 7.30 2.51
N LEU A 287 -11.59 7.11 1.24
CA LEU A 287 -12.05 5.98 0.42
C LEU A 287 -11.36 4.65 0.78
N ILE A 288 -10.24 4.66 1.52
CA ILE A 288 -9.54 3.43 1.89
C ILE A 288 -10.45 2.49 2.70
N GLU A 289 -11.24 3.03 3.63
CA GLU A 289 -12.19 2.23 4.41
C GLU A 289 -13.28 1.59 3.54
N PHE A 290 -13.77 2.31 2.53
CA PHE A 290 -14.72 1.76 1.58
C PHE A 290 -14.11 0.65 0.72
N ILE A 291 -12.86 0.81 0.27
CA ILE A 291 -12.13 -0.24 -0.47
C ILE A 291 -11.90 -1.48 0.39
N LYS A 292 -11.55 -1.31 1.68
CA LYS A 292 -11.39 -2.41 2.64
C LYS A 292 -12.70 -3.16 2.84
N ASP A 293 -13.81 -2.45 3.02
CA ASP A 293 -15.14 -3.06 3.12
C ASP A 293 -15.52 -3.82 1.84
N LEU A 294 -15.27 -3.26 0.66
CA LEU A 294 -15.48 -3.96 -0.62
C LEU A 294 -14.69 -5.28 -0.69
N ILE A 295 -13.41 -5.27 -0.29
CA ILE A 295 -12.57 -6.49 -0.26
C ILE A 295 -13.20 -7.55 0.66
N CYS A 296 -13.65 -7.16 1.86
CA CYS A 296 -14.31 -8.06 2.80
C CYS A 296 -15.61 -8.65 2.22
N ARG A 297 -16.42 -7.83 1.57
CA ARG A 297 -17.70 -8.28 0.98
C ARG A 297 -17.51 -9.19 -0.23
N PHE A 298 -16.51 -8.92 -1.07
CA PHE A 298 -16.16 -9.86 -2.14
C PHE A 298 -15.67 -11.19 -1.57
N LYS A 299 -14.87 -11.16 -0.49
CA LYS A 299 -14.40 -12.37 0.20
C LYS A 299 -15.56 -13.20 0.75
N ASN A 300 -16.56 -12.54 1.33
CA ASN A 300 -17.78 -13.18 1.87
C ASN A 300 -18.84 -13.51 0.81
N GLN A 301 -18.56 -13.25 -0.48
CA GLN A 301 -19.51 -13.44 -1.59
C GLN A 301 -20.82 -12.65 -1.44
N GLU A 302 -20.76 -11.51 -0.73
CA GLU A 302 -21.90 -10.60 -0.54
C GLU A 302 -22.13 -9.71 -1.77
N ILE A 303 -21.09 -9.50 -2.58
CA ILE A 303 -21.17 -8.80 -3.86
C ILE A 303 -20.97 -9.82 -5.00
N PRO A 304 -21.88 -9.90 -5.97
CA PRO A 304 -21.74 -10.81 -7.09
C PRO A 304 -20.50 -10.53 -7.94
N SER A 305 -19.76 -11.60 -8.27
CA SER A 305 -18.51 -11.51 -9.04
C SER A 305 -18.63 -10.86 -10.42
N ARG A 306 -19.83 -10.81 -11.03
CA ARG A 306 -20.09 -10.17 -12.33
C ARG A 306 -20.45 -8.69 -12.24
N PHE A 307 -20.93 -8.23 -11.08
CA PHE A 307 -21.40 -6.85 -10.89
C PHE A 307 -20.37 -5.79 -11.34
N PRO A 308 -19.07 -5.90 -11.02
CA PRO A 308 -18.10 -4.87 -11.40
C PRO A 308 -17.87 -4.74 -12.91
N TYR A 309 -18.03 -5.84 -13.66
CA TYR A 309 -17.88 -5.81 -15.12
C TYR A 309 -19.09 -5.19 -15.80
N GLU A 310 -20.30 -5.58 -15.37
CA GLU A 310 -21.55 -4.98 -15.86
C GLU A 310 -21.57 -3.47 -15.57
N LEU A 311 -21.09 -3.04 -14.40
CA LEU A 311 -20.96 -1.61 -14.06
C LEU A 311 -19.98 -0.88 -14.99
N LEU A 312 -18.81 -1.49 -15.27
CA LEU A 312 -17.82 -0.89 -16.16
C LEU A 312 -18.38 -0.72 -17.59
N GLU A 313 -19.08 -1.73 -18.11
CA GLU A 313 -19.69 -1.67 -19.44
C GLU A 313 -20.74 -0.54 -19.56
N GLU A 314 -21.54 -0.29 -18.52
CA GLU A 314 -22.50 0.82 -18.53
C GLU A 314 -21.81 2.18 -18.46
N ILE A 315 -20.74 2.31 -17.65
CA ILE A 315 -19.96 3.54 -17.53
C ILE A 315 -19.27 3.91 -18.86
N GLU A 316 -18.83 2.92 -19.63
CA GLU A 316 -18.25 3.16 -20.95
C GLU A 316 -19.29 3.64 -21.99
N LYS A 317 -20.55 3.26 -21.82
CA LYS A 317 -21.65 3.59 -22.76
C LYS A 317 -22.39 4.88 -22.39
N ILE A 318 -22.57 5.15 -21.11
CA ILE A 318 -23.45 6.20 -20.60
C ILE A 318 -22.61 7.28 -19.92
N LYS A 319 -22.73 8.52 -20.40
CA LYS A 319 -22.04 9.69 -19.80
C LYS A 319 -22.86 10.44 -18.75
N ASP A 320 -24.18 10.18 -18.68
CA ASP A 320 -25.07 10.85 -17.73
C ASP A 320 -25.07 10.14 -16.36
N ASP A 321 -24.56 10.83 -15.34
CA ASP A 321 -24.46 10.32 -13.97
C ASP A 321 -25.80 9.91 -13.34
N LYS A 322 -26.91 10.56 -13.70
CA LYS A 322 -28.25 10.19 -13.18
C LYS A 322 -28.72 8.87 -13.77
N ILE A 323 -28.47 8.67 -15.06
CA ILE A 323 -28.77 7.41 -15.74
C ILE A 323 -27.86 6.31 -15.20
N LEU A 324 -26.54 6.57 -15.06
CA LEU A 324 -25.60 5.64 -14.46
C LEU A 324 -25.98 5.24 -13.03
N LYS A 325 -26.42 6.18 -12.20
CA LYS A 325 -26.90 5.87 -10.84
C LYS A 325 -28.09 4.91 -10.87
N THR A 326 -29.02 5.13 -11.80
CA THR A 326 -30.21 4.29 -11.98
C THR A 326 -29.82 2.90 -12.47
N GLU A 327 -28.86 2.82 -13.38
CA GLU A 327 -28.31 1.59 -13.93
C GLU A 327 -27.52 0.80 -12.89
N LEU A 328 -26.66 1.43 -12.11
CA LEU A 328 -25.95 0.82 -10.97
C LEU A 328 -26.96 0.18 -10.02
N LYS A 329 -28.01 0.92 -9.64
CA LYS A 329 -29.10 0.39 -8.81
C LYS A 329 -29.77 -0.82 -9.46
N ARG A 330 -30.11 -0.74 -10.75
CA ARG A 330 -30.74 -1.83 -11.51
C ARG A 330 -29.86 -3.09 -11.54
N ILE A 331 -28.58 -2.94 -11.85
CA ILE A 331 -27.59 -4.03 -11.94
C ILE A 331 -27.44 -4.72 -10.59
N TYR A 332 -27.32 -3.95 -9.51
CA TYR A 332 -27.15 -4.49 -8.16
C TYR A 332 -28.42 -5.22 -7.67
N LEU A 333 -29.62 -4.68 -7.94
CA LEU A 333 -30.89 -5.27 -7.51
C LEU A 333 -31.28 -6.54 -8.27
N ARG A 334 -30.73 -6.78 -9.47
CA ARG A 334 -31.01 -7.98 -10.28
C ARG A 334 -30.42 -9.28 -9.74
N LYS A 335 -29.78 -9.26 -8.56
CA LYS A 335 -28.95 -10.36 -8.06
C LYS A 335 -29.61 -11.03 -6.84
N GLU A 336 -29.50 -12.36 -6.69
CA GLU A 336 -30.32 -13.16 -5.76
C GLU A 336 -30.19 -12.80 -4.26
N LYS A 337 -29.07 -12.21 -3.82
CA LYS A 337 -28.81 -11.80 -2.42
C LYS A 337 -28.55 -10.30 -2.32
N VAL A 338 -29.61 -9.50 -2.37
CA VAL A 338 -29.49 -8.03 -2.33
C VAL A 338 -29.42 -7.52 -0.89
N ASN A 339 -28.30 -6.89 -0.53
CA ASN A 339 -28.23 -6.04 0.66
C ASN A 339 -28.59 -4.59 0.29
N THR A 340 -29.81 -4.16 0.58
CA THR A 340 -30.32 -2.82 0.27
C THR A 340 -29.65 -1.71 1.08
N LYS A 341 -29.24 -1.99 2.33
CA LYS A 341 -28.48 -1.04 3.15
C LYS A 341 -27.14 -0.72 2.50
N TYR A 342 -26.45 -1.75 2.02
CA TYR A 342 -25.14 -1.56 1.39
C TYR A 342 -25.25 -0.90 0.00
N LEU A 343 -26.31 -1.19 -0.75
CA LEU A 343 -26.58 -0.48 -2.00
C LEU A 343 -26.68 1.04 -1.78
N ASN A 344 -27.34 1.49 -0.72
CA ASN A 344 -27.43 2.92 -0.41
C ASN A 344 -26.05 3.53 -0.09
N GLU A 345 -25.16 2.77 0.55
CA GLU A 345 -23.79 3.18 0.79
C GLU A 345 -23.00 3.32 -0.51
N ILE A 346 -23.08 2.33 -1.41
CA ILE A 346 -22.46 2.39 -2.74
C ILE A 346 -23.00 3.59 -3.52
N LEU A 347 -24.32 3.81 -3.53
CA LEU A 347 -24.94 4.92 -4.25
C LEU A 347 -24.47 6.28 -3.69
N LYS A 348 -24.35 6.40 -2.36
CA LYS A 348 -23.80 7.61 -1.74
C LYS A 348 -22.35 7.83 -2.18
N GLN A 349 -21.51 6.80 -2.12
CA GLN A 349 -20.12 6.89 -2.58
C GLN A 349 -20.05 7.27 -4.06
N PHE A 350 -20.92 6.71 -4.91
CA PHE A 350 -20.98 7.03 -6.34
C PHE A 350 -21.30 8.51 -6.60
N GLU A 351 -22.22 9.08 -5.81
CA GLU A 351 -22.59 10.51 -5.89
C GLU A 351 -21.47 11.42 -5.36
N ASP A 352 -20.85 11.05 -4.25
CA ASP A 352 -19.75 11.80 -3.64
C ASP A 352 -18.45 11.71 -4.46
N TYR A 353 -18.33 10.71 -5.34
CA TYR A 353 -17.15 10.47 -6.18
C TYR A 353 -17.08 11.47 -7.35
N ARG A 354 -16.16 12.44 -7.23
CA ARG A 354 -16.01 13.58 -8.16
C ARG A 354 -15.06 13.34 -9.34
N TYR A 355 -14.48 12.16 -9.42
CA TYR A 355 -13.51 11.79 -10.45
C TYR A 355 -14.19 10.99 -11.56
N ASP A 356 -13.47 10.70 -12.64
CA ASP A 356 -13.96 9.85 -13.73
C ASP A 356 -14.53 8.54 -13.18
N LYS A 357 -15.76 8.20 -13.57
CA LYS A 357 -16.49 7.04 -13.05
C LYS A 357 -15.82 5.71 -13.45
N ILE A 358 -14.95 5.70 -14.46
CA ILE A 358 -14.11 4.53 -14.76
C ILE A 358 -13.27 4.14 -13.54
N TYR A 359 -12.71 5.11 -12.81
CA TYR A 359 -11.97 4.83 -11.57
C TYR A 359 -12.86 4.21 -10.49
N PHE A 360 -14.14 4.61 -10.43
CA PHE A 360 -15.10 4.03 -9.50
C PHE A 360 -15.38 2.56 -9.82
N ALA A 361 -15.63 2.19 -11.09
CA ALA A 361 -15.79 0.78 -11.47
C ALA A 361 -14.52 -0.05 -11.24
N ASN A 362 -13.35 0.51 -11.59
CA ASN A 362 -12.07 -0.15 -11.34
C ASN A 362 -11.81 -0.38 -9.86
N MET A 363 -12.35 0.46 -8.96
CA MET A 363 -12.30 0.24 -7.51
C MET A 363 -12.88 -1.13 -7.14
N PHE A 364 -14.07 -1.46 -7.67
CA PHE A 364 -14.70 -2.77 -7.43
C PHE A 364 -13.89 -3.92 -8.04
N LEU A 365 -13.35 -3.74 -9.25
CA LEU A 365 -12.56 -4.77 -9.94
C LEU A 365 -11.25 -5.06 -9.20
N ILE A 366 -10.58 -4.02 -8.69
CA ILE A 366 -9.35 -4.14 -7.90
C ILE A 366 -9.66 -4.74 -6.52
N SER A 367 -10.71 -4.28 -5.81
CA SER A 367 -11.14 -4.87 -4.54
C SER A 367 -11.49 -6.35 -4.68
N LYS A 368 -12.20 -6.73 -5.76
CA LYS A 368 -12.50 -8.13 -6.07
C LYS A 368 -11.23 -8.93 -6.31
N PHE A 369 -10.28 -8.39 -7.07
CA PHE A 369 -9.01 -9.04 -7.33
C PHE A 369 -8.22 -9.28 -6.04
N MET A 370 -8.09 -8.26 -5.19
CA MET A 370 -7.43 -8.39 -3.89
C MET A 370 -8.13 -9.41 -2.99
N ALA A 371 -9.46 -9.47 -3.00
CA ALA A 371 -10.21 -10.50 -2.27
C ALA A 371 -9.91 -11.91 -2.78
N SER A 372 -9.70 -12.09 -4.09
CA SER A 372 -9.41 -13.39 -4.69
C SER A 372 -7.98 -13.90 -4.50
N GLU A 373 -7.03 -13.00 -4.24
CA GLU A 373 -5.64 -13.37 -3.90
C GLU A 373 -5.49 -13.67 -2.39
N ARG A 374 -6.34 -13.09 -1.54
CA ARG A 374 -6.41 -13.37 -0.08
C ARG A 374 -7.19 -14.68 0.23
N ARG A 375 -6.87 -15.78 -0.45
CA ARG A 375 -7.60 -17.06 -0.36
C ARG A 375 -7.41 -17.71 1.01
N LEU A 376 -8.52 -17.96 1.73
CA LEU A 376 -8.55 -18.56 3.07
C LEU A 376 -7.66 -19.80 3.24
#